data_AF-A0A9E5NMG1-F1
#
_entry.id   AF-A0A9E5NMG1-F1
#
_cell.length_a   1.000
_cell.length_b   1.000
_cell.length_c   1.000
_cell.angle_alpha   90.00
_cell.angle_beta   90.00
_cell.angle_gamma   90.00
#
_symmetry.space_group_name_H-M   'P 1'
#
loop_
_entity.id
_entity.type
_entity.pdbx_description
1 polymer ?
#
loop_
_entity_poly.entity_id
_entity_poly.type
_entity_poly.pdbx_seq_one_letter_code
_entity_poly.pdbx_strand_id
1 'polypeptide(L)'
;SYGARSFSVWDAQGRLVFDSGDDLEEITAAAYPDGFNSNAHNNESFDDRSDDKGPEPEGLTIGVIEGRTYAFIGLEHIGGIMVYDVTDPTAPTFVQYVNTCNFDGVLEEGTAGDVAPEGLTFIPADESPNGKPLLVVAFEVSGTTTIFEITEAVAELKALPETGGNVPLGDPIYLLLAAGAGLLVSGCALRRLSRSWS
;
A
#
# COMPACT_ATOMS: atom_id res chain seq x y z
N SER A 1 -21.45 10.19 -2.49
CA SER A 1 -21.07 8.98 -1.75
C SER A 1 -19.97 9.40 -0.80
N TYR A 2 -20.16 9.30 0.51
CA TYR A 2 -19.05 9.41 1.44
C TYR A 2 -18.33 8.07 1.36
N GLY A 3 -17.18 8.02 0.68
CA GLY A 3 -16.41 6.78 0.53
C GLY A 3 -16.00 6.20 1.88
N ALA A 4 -15.72 4.90 1.92
CA ALA A 4 -15.21 4.26 3.14
C ALA A 4 -13.89 4.93 3.58
N ARG A 5 -13.62 4.92 4.89
CA ARG A 5 -12.41 5.51 5.49
C ARG A 5 -11.58 4.51 6.30
N SER A 6 -12.13 3.32 6.49
CA SER A 6 -11.56 2.24 7.30
C SER A 6 -11.73 0.89 6.60
N PHE A 7 -11.08 -0.14 7.14
CA PHE A 7 -11.47 -1.52 6.93
C PHE A 7 -11.92 -2.13 8.25
N SER A 8 -12.84 -3.11 8.17
CA SER A 8 -13.38 -3.79 9.34
C SER A 8 -13.26 -5.30 9.18
N VAL A 9 -13.02 -5.99 10.29
CA VAL A 9 -13.06 -7.45 10.37
C VAL A 9 -14.35 -7.87 11.08
N TRP A 10 -15.09 -8.79 10.47
CA TRP A 10 -16.33 -9.34 11.00
C TRP A 10 -16.17 -10.84 11.20
N ASP A 11 -16.78 -11.40 12.26
CA ASP A 11 -16.82 -12.84 12.44
C ASP A 11 -17.95 -13.50 11.64
N ALA A 12 -17.96 -14.84 11.63
CA ALA A 12 -18.98 -15.62 10.92
C ALA A 12 -20.41 -15.46 11.51
N GLN A 13 -20.56 -14.80 12.66
CA GLN A 13 -21.84 -14.47 13.25
C GLN A 13 -22.27 -13.02 12.93
N GLY A 14 -21.48 -12.29 12.13
CA GLY A 14 -21.74 -10.91 11.75
C GLY A 14 -21.47 -9.92 12.89
N ARG A 15 -20.63 -10.28 13.87
CA ARG A 15 -20.17 -9.33 14.90
C ARG A 15 -18.92 -8.63 14.41
N LEU A 16 -18.85 -7.33 14.64
CA LEU A 16 -17.66 -6.53 14.41
C LEU A 16 -16.57 -6.99 15.39
N VAL A 17 -15.42 -7.38 14.85
CA VAL A 17 -14.25 -7.88 15.60
C VAL A 17 -13.19 -6.78 15.72
N PHE A 18 -12.96 -6.06 14.63
CA PHE A 18 -11.99 -4.98 14.55
C PHE A 18 -12.47 -3.94 13.53
N ASP A 19 -12.13 -2.68 13.76
CA ASP A 19 -12.26 -1.59 12.79
C ASP A 19 -11.00 -0.76 12.86
N SER A 20 -10.43 -0.41 11.70
CA SER A 20 -9.17 0.35 11.64
C SER A 20 -9.35 1.83 11.98
N GLY A 21 -10.57 2.32 12.21
CA GLY A 21 -10.82 3.72 12.50
C GLY A 21 -10.23 4.64 11.43
N ASP A 22 -9.41 5.60 11.86
CA ASP A 22 -8.71 6.58 11.05
C ASP A 22 -7.31 6.16 10.61
N ASP A 23 -6.87 4.92 10.87
CA ASP A 23 -5.51 4.44 10.55
C ASP A 23 -5.11 4.76 9.09
N LEU A 24 -6.01 4.54 8.13
CA LEU A 24 -5.73 4.79 6.71
C LEU A 24 -5.50 6.28 6.43
N GLU A 25 -6.24 7.16 7.12
CA GLU A 25 -6.08 8.61 7.01
C GLU A 25 -4.75 9.05 7.63
N GLU A 26 -4.42 8.55 8.83
CA GLU A 26 -3.16 8.89 9.49
C GLU A 26 -1.94 8.42 8.68
N ILE A 27 -1.97 7.20 8.14
CA ILE A 27 -0.85 6.66 7.35
C ILE A 27 -0.67 7.44 6.05
N THR A 28 -1.74 7.75 5.33
CA THR A 28 -1.65 8.51 4.07
C THR A 28 -1.21 9.94 4.30
N ALA A 29 -1.71 10.60 5.36
CA ALA A 29 -1.27 11.92 5.77
C ALA A 29 0.22 11.95 6.17
N ALA A 30 0.69 10.93 6.88
CA ALA A 30 2.10 10.83 7.27
C ALA A 30 3.02 10.55 6.08
N ALA A 31 2.58 9.74 5.11
CA ALA A 31 3.37 9.39 3.93
C ALA A 31 3.45 10.54 2.92
N TYR A 32 2.37 11.32 2.77
CA TYR A 32 2.25 12.42 1.83
C TYR A 32 1.74 13.69 2.53
N PRO A 33 2.55 14.32 3.40
CA PRO A 33 2.13 15.50 4.18
C PRO A 33 1.75 16.69 3.29
N ASP A 34 2.39 16.81 2.12
CA ASP A 34 2.10 17.84 1.12
C ASP A 34 0.96 17.46 0.15
N GLY A 35 0.58 16.17 0.12
CA GLY A 35 -0.44 15.59 -0.76
C GLY A 35 -1.83 15.47 -0.14
N PHE A 36 -1.97 15.74 1.16
CA PHE A 36 -3.25 15.71 1.88
C PHE A 36 -4.32 16.68 1.32
N ASN A 37 -3.92 17.59 0.42
CA ASN A 37 -4.79 18.55 -0.27
C ASN A 37 -4.77 18.45 -1.81
N SER A 38 -4.10 17.44 -2.38
CA SER A 38 -3.85 17.39 -3.83
C SER A 38 -4.46 16.11 -4.39
N ASN A 39 -5.60 16.24 -5.10
CA ASN A 39 -6.18 15.12 -5.83
C ASN A 39 -5.16 14.60 -6.85
N ALA A 40 -4.89 13.29 -6.88
CA ALA A 40 -4.07 12.67 -7.94
C ALA A 40 -4.67 12.83 -9.35
N HIS A 41 -5.94 13.25 -9.44
CA HIS A 41 -6.69 13.37 -10.68
C HIS A 41 -6.93 14.82 -11.16
N ASN A 42 -6.49 15.83 -10.41
CA ASN A 42 -6.46 17.20 -10.93
C ASN A 42 -5.18 17.88 -10.47
N ASN A 43 -4.37 18.36 -11.41
CA ASN A 43 -3.24 19.23 -11.09
C ASN A 43 -3.65 20.71 -11.21
N GLU A 44 -4.94 21.00 -10.99
CA GLU A 44 -5.59 22.26 -11.30
C GLU A 44 -6.69 22.53 -10.26
N SER A 45 -6.33 22.82 -9.01
CA SER A 45 -6.97 23.82 -8.13
C SER A 45 -6.53 23.60 -6.68
N PHE A 46 -5.69 24.51 -6.21
CA PHE A 46 -5.23 24.60 -4.82
C PHE A 46 -6.28 25.25 -3.89
N ASP A 47 -7.57 25.15 -4.21
CA ASP A 47 -8.64 25.82 -3.46
C ASP A 47 -9.97 25.04 -3.57
N ASP A 48 -10.57 24.77 -2.41
CA ASP A 48 -11.98 24.36 -2.19
C ASP A 48 -12.44 22.88 -2.19
N ARG A 49 -11.62 21.84 -1.94
CA ARG A 49 -12.16 20.48 -1.63
C ARG A 49 -11.43 19.66 -0.53
N SER A 50 -10.90 20.34 0.48
CA SER A 50 -10.11 19.71 1.56
C SER A 50 -10.92 18.87 2.58
N ASP A 51 -12.26 18.80 2.48
CA ASP A 51 -13.11 18.15 3.48
C ASP A 51 -13.80 16.83 3.08
N ASP A 52 -13.80 16.43 1.79
CA ASP A 52 -14.78 15.44 1.31
C ASP A 52 -14.24 14.15 0.68
N LYS A 53 -12.91 13.93 0.67
CA LYS A 53 -12.31 12.77 0.00
C LYS A 53 -11.26 12.07 0.85
N GLY A 54 -11.69 11.04 1.58
CA GLY A 54 -10.83 10.19 2.41
C GLY A 54 -9.97 9.21 1.58
N PRO A 55 -9.36 8.21 2.23
CA PRO A 55 -8.48 7.23 1.58
C PRO A 55 -9.20 6.35 0.55
N GLU A 56 -10.53 6.22 0.65
CA GLU A 56 -11.39 5.48 -0.28
C GLU A 56 -10.85 4.07 -0.58
N PRO A 57 -10.82 3.15 0.42
CA PRO A 57 -10.45 1.77 0.20
C PRO A 57 -11.53 1.09 -0.65
N GLU A 58 -11.12 0.53 -1.80
CA GLU A 58 -12.05 -0.04 -2.79
C GLU A 58 -11.71 -1.50 -3.10
N GLY A 59 -10.43 -1.82 -3.25
CA GLY A 59 -9.95 -3.17 -3.51
C GLY A 59 -9.47 -3.88 -2.24
N LEU A 60 -9.82 -5.15 -2.07
CA LEU A 60 -9.31 -6.00 -0.98
C LEU A 60 -8.99 -7.41 -1.50
N THR A 61 -7.81 -7.92 -1.16
CA THR A 61 -7.49 -9.34 -1.27
C THR A 61 -6.72 -9.81 -0.04
N ILE A 62 -6.73 -11.12 0.22
CA ILE A 62 -5.98 -11.74 1.31
C ILE A 62 -5.02 -12.80 0.77
N GLY A 63 -3.89 -12.96 1.42
CA GLY A 63 -2.88 -13.96 1.08
C GLY A 63 -2.24 -14.57 2.31
N VAL A 64 -1.88 -15.84 2.23
CA VAL A 64 -1.10 -16.51 3.29
C VAL A 64 0.35 -16.63 2.83
N ILE A 65 1.27 -16.11 3.64
CA ILE A 65 2.71 -16.11 3.38
C ILE A 65 3.40 -16.62 4.64
N GLU A 66 4.13 -17.73 4.53
CA GLU A 66 4.87 -18.33 5.66
C GLU A 66 3.99 -18.53 6.93
N GLY A 67 2.73 -18.90 6.73
CA GLY A 67 1.77 -19.15 7.82
C GLY A 67 1.13 -17.92 8.44
N ARG A 68 1.43 -16.71 7.94
CA ARG A 68 0.76 -15.45 8.32
C ARG A 68 -0.25 -15.04 7.27
N THR A 69 -1.39 -14.53 7.71
CA THR A 69 -2.45 -14.00 6.83
C THR A 69 -2.26 -12.51 6.66
N TYR A 70 -2.19 -12.03 5.43
CA TYR A 70 -2.07 -10.61 5.10
C TYR A 70 -3.29 -10.13 4.34
N ALA A 71 -3.72 -8.90 4.63
CA ALA A 71 -4.70 -8.16 3.85
C ALA A 71 -3.99 -7.10 3.01
N PHE A 72 -4.33 -7.05 1.72
CA PHE A 72 -3.86 -6.04 0.77
C PHE A 72 -5.06 -5.20 0.35
N ILE A 73 -5.00 -3.90 0.63
CA ILE A 73 -6.13 -2.98 0.46
C ILE A 73 -5.72 -1.88 -0.51
N GLY A 74 -6.39 -1.78 -1.65
CA GLY A 74 -6.20 -0.71 -2.64
C GLY A 74 -6.96 0.55 -2.23
N LEU A 75 -6.28 1.70 -2.30
CA LEU A 75 -6.84 3.03 -2.04
C LEU A 75 -7.03 3.76 -3.38
N GLU A 76 -8.26 4.05 -3.77
CA GLU A 76 -8.57 4.60 -5.09
C GLU A 76 -7.99 6.01 -5.25
N HIS A 77 -8.23 6.89 -4.28
CA HIS A 77 -8.05 8.32 -4.49
C HIS A 77 -6.59 8.80 -4.36
N ILE A 78 -6.01 8.67 -3.15
CA ILE A 78 -4.58 8.95 -2.93
C ILE A 78 -3.70 7.93 -3.66
N GLY A 79 -4.27 6.77 -4.02
CA GLY A 79 -3.56 5.68 -4.65
C GLY A 79 -2.83 4.78 -3.65
N GLY A 80 -2.30 3.70 -4.17
CA GLY A 80 -1.43 2.79 -3.43
C GLY A 80 -2.18 1.68 -2.68
N ILE A 81 -1.37 0.84 -2.05
CA ILE A 81 -1.78 -0.42 -1.46
C ILE A 81 -1.32 -0.43 0.00
N MET A 82 -2.27 -0.58 0.90
CA MET A 82 -2.04 -0.83 2.32
C MET A 82 -1.86 -2.32 2.55
N VAL A 83 -0.90 -2.69 3.39
CA VAL A 83 -0.65 -4.07 3.79
C VAL A 83 -0.77 -4.19 5.30
N TYR A 84 -1.64 -5.08 5.75
CA TYR A 84 -1.82 -5.43 7.15
C TYR A 84 -1.57 -6.92 7.36
N ASP A 85 -0.87 -7.27 8.44
CA ASP A 85 -0.89 -8.63 8.98
C ASP A 85 -2.19 -8.78 9.79
N VAL A 86 -3.05 -9.69 9.35
CA VAL A 86 -4.37 -10.00 9.93
C VAL A 86 -4.41 -11.42 10.48
N THR A 87 -3.24 -12.01 10.79
CA THR A 87 -3.13 -13.35 11.38
C THR A 87 -3.91 -13.44 12.68
N ASP A 88 -3.84 -12.39 13.51
CA ASP A 88 -4.80 -12.16 14.60
C ASP A 88 -5.89 -11.19 14.11
N PRO A 89 -7.11 -11.67 13.80
CA PRO A 89 -8.19 -10.81 13.30
C PRO A 89 -8.71 -9.82 14.34
N THR A 90 -8.35 -9.98 15.62
CA THR A 90 -8.74 -9.07 16.71
C THR A 90 -7.75 -7.91 16.91
N ALA A 91 -6.54 -8.06 16.38
CA ALA A 91 -5.50 -7.05 16.44
C ALA A 91 -4.63 -7.04 15.16
N PRO A 92 -5.20 -6.68 13.99
CA PRO A 92 -4.42 -6.42 12.79
C PRO A 92 -3.28 -5.44 13.04
N THR A 93 -2.13 -5.67 12.42
CA THR A 93 -0.97 -4.78 12.52
C THR A 93 -0.59 -4.26 11.14
N PHE A 94 -0.44 -2.94 11.01
CA PHE A 94 0.06 -2.31 9.80
C PHE A 94 1.49 -2.79 9.48
N VAL A 95 1.73 -3.11 8.21
CA VAL A 95 3.02 -3.60 7.72
C VAL A 95 3.70 -2.54 6.85
N GLN A 96 2.99 -2.06 5.82
CA GLN A 96 3.52 -1.05 4.90
C GLN A 96 2.41 -0.42 4.08
N TYR A 97 2.72 0.74 3.52
CA TYR A 97 1.93 1.43 2.49
C TYR A 97 2.83 1.65 1.28
N VAL A 98 2.38 1.20 0.11
CA VAL A 98 3.14 1.31 -1.14
C VAL A 98 2.32 2.05 -2.17
N ASN A 99 2.84 3.18 -2.64
CA ASN A 99 2.21 3.97 -3.68
C ASN A 99 3.24 4.23 -4.80
N THR A 100 2.88 3.84 -6.01
CA THR A 100 3.72 4.01 -7.22
C THR A 100 3.17 5.10 -8.15
N CYS A 101 2.19 5.87 -7.68
CA CYS A 101 1.77 7.11 -8.33
C CYS A 101 2.90 8.13 -8.27
N ASN A 102 3.10 8.83 -9.38
CA ASN A 102 3.94 10.00 -9.47
C ASN A 102 3.04 11.23 -9.58
N PHE A 103 2.89 11.97 -8.47
CA PHE A 103 2.00 13.14 -8.39
C PHE A 103 2.43 14.31 -9.30
N ASP A 104 3.71 14.37 -9.68
CA ASP A 104 4.21 15.34 -10.66
C ASP A 104 4.08 14.84 -12.12
N GLY A 105 3.60 13.61 -12.31
CA GLY A 105 3.43 12.99 -13.61
C GLY A 105 2.12 13.40 -14.29
N VAL A 106 2.09 13.22 -15.61
CA VAL A 106 0.93 13.52 -16.46
C VAL A 106 0.33 12.20 -16.93
N LEU A 107 -0.96 12.00 -16.66
CA LEU A 107 -1.68 10.76 -16.97
C LEU A 107 -1.68 10.46 -18.48
N GLU A 108 -2.03 11.45 -19.29
CA GLU A 108 -2.08 11.36 -20.76
C GLU A 108 -0.70 11.12 -21.40
N GLU A 109 0.38 11.45 -20.70
CA GLU A 109 1.75 11.18 -21.14
C GLU A 109 2.30 9.85 -20.60
N GLY A 110 1.50 9.14 -19.78
CA GLY A 110 1.89 7.87 -19.16
C GLY A 110 2.95 7.98 -18.06
N THR A 111 3.23 9.20 -17.58
CA THR A 111 4.28 9.50 -16.59
C THR A 111 3.78 9.59 -15.14
N ALA A 112 2.45 9.51 -14.93
CA ALA A 112 1.79 9.51 -13.62
C ALA A 112 1.97 8.22 -12.79
N GLY A 113 2.65 7.20 -13.32
CA GLY A 113 2.85 5.92 -12.62
C GLY A 113 1.60 5.05 -12.64
N ASP A 114 1.25 4.47 -11.49
CA ASP A 114 0.04 3.65 -11.31
C ASP A 114 -0.97 4.41 -10.43
N VAL A 115 -2.20 4.59 -10.91
CA VAL A 115 -3.22 5.49 -10.31
C VAL A 115 -4.55 4.75 -10.18
N ALA A 116 -5.20 4.88 -9.02
CA ALA A 116 -6.49 4.24 -8.69
C ALA A 116 -6.46 2.71 -8.76
N PRO A 117 -5.79 2.03 -7.82
CA PRO A 117 -5.87 0.57 -7.70
C PRO A 117 -7.31 0.12 -7.41
N GLU A 118 -7.81 -0.81 -8.22
CA GLU A 118 -9.19 -1.31 -8.14
C GLU A 118 -9.17 -2.83 -7.89
N GLY A 119 -8.75 -3.60 -8.90
CA GLY A 119 -8.67 -5.06 -8.82
C GLY A 119 -7.34 -5.55 -8.24
N LEU A 120 -7.38 -6.29 -7.13
CA LEU A 120 -6.21 -6.95 -6.52
C LEU A 120 -6.35 -8.47 -6.55
N THR A 121 -5.28 -9.19 -6.84
CA THR A 121 -5.22 -10.66 -6.81
C THR A 121 -3.90 -11.14 -6.24
N PHE A 122 -3.96 -11.90 -5.14
CA PHE A 122 -2.81 -12.59 -4.58
C PHE A 122 -2.59 -13.94 -5.28
N ILE A 123 -1.34 -14.26 -5.59
CA ILE A 123 -0.91 -15.54 -6.17
C ILE A 123 0.10 -16.16 -5.18
N PRO A 124 -0.19 -17.34 -4.60
CA PRO A 124 0.72 -17.98 -3.66
C PRO A 124 2.00 -18.47 -4.37
N ALA A 125 3.06 -18.68 -3.58
CA ALA A 125 4.39 -19.00 -4.11
C ALA A 125 4.41 -20.29 -4.95
N ASP A 126 3.64 -21.31 -4.58
CA ASP A 126 3.53 -22.60 -5.26
C ASP A 126 2.76 -22.55 -6.59
N GLU A 127 1.94 -21.51 -6.80
CA GLU A 127 1.25 -21.23 -8.07
C GLU A 127 1.97 -20.18 -8.93
N SER A 128 2.98 -19.51 -8.37
CA SER A 128 3.74 -18.46 -9.05
C SER A 128 4.83 -19.02 -10.00
N PRO A 129 5.12 -18.35 -11.12
CA PRO A 129 6.17 -18.79 -12.06
C PRO A 129 7.60 -18.62 -11.54
N ASN A 130 7.81 -17.77 -10.53
CA ASN A 130 9.12 -17.51 -9.91
C ASN A 130 9.29 -18.16 -8.53
N GLY A 131 8.29 -18.93 -8.06
CA GLY A 131 8.31 -19.55 -6.73
C GLY A 131 8.23 -18.54 -5.58
N LYS A 132 7.68 -17.34 -5.81
CA LYS A 132 7.52 -16.27 -4.82
C LYS A 132 6.06 -15.80 -4.78
N PRO A 133 5.52 -15.42 -3.62
CA PRO A 133 4.16 -14.88 -3.60
C PRO A 133 4.10 -13.59 -4.41
N LEU A 134 3.04 -13.41 -5.19
CA LEU A 134 2.84 -12.23 -6.03
C LEU A 134 1.52 -11.54 -5.68
N LEU A 135 1.48 -10.23 -5.87
CA LEU A 135 0.26 -9.43 -5.88
C LEU A 135 0.12 -8.77 -7.25
N VAL A 136 -0.95 -9.09 -7.96
CA VAL A 136 -1.32 -8.45 -9.22
C VAL A 136 -2.34 -7.38 -8.92
N VAL A 137 -2.11 -6.16 -9.42
CA VAL A 137 -2.98 -5.01 -9.19
C VAL A 137 -3.29 -4.33 -10.51
N ALA A 138 -4.59 -4.15 -10.77
CA ALA A 138 -5.11 -3.35 -11.86
C ALA A 138 -5.38 -1.92 -11.35
N PHE A 139 -4.96 -0.95 -12.14
CA PHE A 139 -5.09 0.47 -11.85
C PHE A 139 -5.97 1.11 -12.92
N GLU A 140 -7.20 1.45 -12.56
CA GLU A 140 -8.26 1.83 -13.50
C GLU A 140 -7.90 3.12 -14.24
N VAL A 141 -7.52 4.16 -13.49
CA VAL A 141 -7.29 5.50 -14.04
C VAL A 141 -6.05 5.53 -14.92
N SER A 142 -4.96 4.85 -14.53
CA SER A 142 -3.76 4.76 -15.37
C SER A 142 -3.84 3.69 -16.46
N GLY A 143 -4.86 2.82 -16.44
CA GLY A 143 -5.00 1.69 -17.36
C GLY A 143 -3.88 0.66 -17.24
N THR A 144 -3.14 0.62 -16.12
CA THR A 144 -1.96 -0.23 -15.95
C THR A 144 -2.28 -1.47 -15.12
N THR A 145 -1.59 -2.57 -15.41
CA THR A 145 -1.52 -3.73 -14.53
C THR A 145 -0.09 -3.93 -14.07
N THR A 146 0.09 -3.99 -12.75
CA THR A 146 1.41 -4.16 -12.13
C THR A 146 1.44 -5.43 -11.29
N ILE A 147 2.55 -6.17 -11.41
CA ILE A 147 2.84 -7.33 -10.56
C ILE A 147 3.89 -6.92 -9.54
N PHE A 148 3.56 -7.11 -8.27
CA PHE A 148 4.46 -6.99 -7.15
C PHE A 148 4.89 -8.38 -6.69
N GLU A 149 6.18 -8.59 -6.53
CA GLU A 149 6.72 -9.70 -5.76
C GLU A 149 6.62 -9.36 -4.27
N ILE A 150 6.18 -10.32 -3.48
CA ILE A 150 6.16 -10.20 -2.04
C ILE A 150 7.43 -10.82 -1.49
N THR A 151 8.24 -9.97 -0.87
CA THR A 151 9.50 -10.31 -0.24
C THR A 151 9.35 -10.28 1.27
N GLU A 152 10.17 -11.05 1.99
CA GLU A 152 10.28 -10.83 3.42
C GLU A 152 10.96 -9.48 3.66
N ALA A 153 10.29 -8.64 4.44
CA ALA A 153 10.92 -7.52 5.08
C ALA A 153 11.85 -8.05 6.16
N VAL A 154 13.06 -8.41 5.77
CA VAL A 154 14.19 -8.35 6.70
C VAL A 154 14.41 -6.87 6.97
N ALA A 155 13.92 -6.40 8.11
CA ALA A 155 14.51 -5.25 8.77
C ALA A 155 15.96 -5.64 9.12
N GLU A 156 16.85 -5.60 8.13
CA GLU A 156 18.27 -5.53 8.44
C GLU A 156 18.44 -4.26 9.25
N LEU A 157 18.69 -4.41 10.54
CA LEU A 157 19.30 -3.40 11.39
C LEU A 157 20.73 -3.18 10.87
N LYS A 158 20.88 -2.69 9.63
CA LYS A 158 22.11 -2.06 9.19
C LYS A 158 22.12 -0.71 9.88
N ALA A 159 22.92 -0.61 10.93
CA ALA A 159 23.38 0.69 11.42
C ALA A 159 23.83 1.48 10.17
N LEU A 160 23.13 2.56 9.84
CA LEU A 160 23.52 3.42 8.74
C LEU A 160 24.96 3.87 9.00
N PRO A 161 25.89 3.73 8.05
CA PRO A 161 27.16 4.44 8.17
C PRO A 161 26.84 5.92 8.20
N GLU A 162 27.35 6.65 9.19
CA GLU A 162 27.05 8.05 9.48
C GLU A 162 27.48 9.06 8.39
N THR A 163 27.65 8.65 7.13
CA THR A 163 28.18 9.52 6.08
C THR A 163 27.52 9.30 4.73
N GLY A 164 26.55 10.16 4.41
CA GLY A 164 26.41 10.87 3.12
C GLY A 164 26.63 10.09 1.81
N GLY A 165 26.04 8.91 1.64
CA GLY A 165 26.04 8.18 0.37
C GLY A 165 24.64 8.06 -0.23
N ASN A 166 24.49 8.35 -1.53
CA ASN A 166 23.25 8.12 -2.28
C ASN A 166 22.83 6.65 -2.21
N VAL A 167 21.61 6.39 -1.75
CA VAL A 167 20.97 5.07 -1.85
C VAL A 167 20.44 4.91 -3.28
N PRO A 168 20.74 3.82 -4.01
CA PRO A 168 20.25 3.63 -5.38
C PRO A 168 18.73 3.43 -5.39
N LEU A 169 18.04 4.04 -6.38
CA LEU A 169 16.65 3.69 -6.71
C LEU A 169 16.58 2.20 -7.07
N GLY A 170 16.04 1.38 -6.18
CA GLY A 170 15.91 -0.06 -6.39
C GLY A 170 15.83 -0.87 -5.10
N ASP A 171 16.30 -0.31 -3.98
CA ASP A 171 16.08 -0.88 -2.66
C ASP A 171 14.71 -0.45 -2.13
N PRO A 172 13.95 -1.36 -1.47
CA PRO A 172 12.70 -0.98 -0.81
C PRO A 172 12.99 0.11 0.23
N ILE A 173 12.33 1.26 0.08
CA ILE A 173 12.36 2.32 1.09
C ILE A 173 11.51 1.83 2.27
N TYR A 174 12.16 1.28 3.30
CA TYR A 174 11.52 1.03 4.58
C TYR A 174 11.38 2.36 5.33
N LEU A 175 10.17 2.93 5.36
CA LEU A 175 9.87 4.01 6.30
C LEU A 175 9.76 3.38 7.70
N LEU A 176 10.88 3.37 8.43
CA LEU A 176 10.94 2.91 9.81
C LEU A 176 10.37 4.00 10.72
N LEU A 177 9.10 3.90 11.12
CA LEU A 177 8.63 4.56 12.35
C LEU A 177 9.26 3.82 13.54
N ALA A 178 10.43 4.27 13.96
CA ALA A 178 11.11 3.74 15.13
C ALA A 178 10.34 4.12 16.41
N ALA A 179 9.35 3.32 16.79
CA ALA A 179 8.92 3.25 18.19
C ALA A 179 9.98 2.45 18.97
N GLY A 180 10.44 3.01 20.08
CA GLY A 180 11.62 2.53 20.80
C GLY A 180 11.60 1.06 21.23
N ALA A 181 12.82 0.52 21.33
CA ALA A 181 13.21 -0.77 21.90
C ALA A 181 12.83 -2.03 21.10
N GLY A 182 13.74 -2.42 20.19
CA GLY A 182 14.09 -3.82 19.92
C GLY A 182 12.94 -4.76 19.57
N LEU A 183 12.37 -4.62 18.38
CA LEU A 183 11.50 -5.63 17.79
C LEU A 183 11.96 -5.91 16.35
N LEU A 184 12.43 -7.14 16.11
CA LEU A 184 12.52 -7.69 14.76
C LEU A 184 11.08 -7.96 14.30
N VAL A 185 10.50 -7.05 13.53
CA VAL A 185 9.25 -7.31 12.81
C VAL A 185 9.66 -8.03 11.53
N SER A 186 9.44 -9.34 11.47
CA SER A 186 9.40 -10.03 10.17
C SER A 186 8.12 -9.58 9.48
N GLY A 187 8.24 -8.72 8.47
CA GLY A 187 7.13 -8.18 7.70
C GLY A 187 7.14 -8.69 6.26
N CYS A 188 6.14 -8.30 5.48
CA CYS A 188 6.07 -8.52 4.04
C CYS A 188 6.31 -7.18 3.32
N ALA A 189 7.18 -7.16 2.31
CA ALA A 189 7.44 -6.00 1.47
C ALA A 189 7.07 -6.24 0.01
N LEU A 190 6.47 -5.25 -0.66
CA LEU A 190 6.09 -5.33 -2.07
C LEU A 190 7.21 -4.76 -2.94
N ARG A 191 7.73 -5.59 -3.85
CA ARG A 191 8.74 -5.20 -4.85
C ARG A 191 8.13 -5.26 -6.24
N ARG A 192 8.10 -4.14 -6.95
CA ARG A 192 7.59 -4.08 -8.33
C ARG A 192 8.44 -4.94 -9.27
N LEU A 193 7.82 -5.84 -10.02
CA LEU A 193 8.49 -6.65 -11.04
C LEU A 193 8.36 -6.08 -12.46
N SER A 194 7.22 -5.48 -12.80
CA SER A 194 6.96 -5.02 -14.16
C SER A 194 5.81 -4.00 -14.25
N ARG A 195 5.65 -3.39 -15.43
CA ARG A 195 4.50 -2.60 -15.87
C ARG A 195 4.17 -3.05 -17.30
N SER A 196 2.92 -3.42 -17.59
CA SER A 196 2.48 -3.61 -18.98
C SER A 196 1.90 -2.32 -19.55
N TRP A 197 2.13 -2.08 -20.84
CA TRP A 197 1.57 -0.95 -21.59
C TRP A 197 0.26 -1.42 -22.26
N SER A 198 -0.81 -0.65 -22.11
CA SER A 198 -2.03 -0.76 -22.93
C SER A 198 -1.92 0.13 -24.17
#